data_AF-A0A0M2H8A0-F1
#
_entry.id   AF-A0A0M2H8A0-F1
#
_cell.length_a   1.000
_cell.length_b   1.000
_cell.length_c   1.000
_cell.angle_alpha   90.00
_cell.angle_beta   90.00
_cell.angle_gamma   90.00
#
_symmetry.space_group_name_H-M   'P 1'
#
loop_
_entity.id
_entity.type
_entity.pdbx_description
1 polymer ?
#
loop_
_entity_poly.entity_id
_entity_poly.type
_entity_poly.pdbx_seq_one_letter_code
_entity_poly.pdbx_strand_id
1 'polypeptide(L)'
;MTAAVAALVRERGGSVALTDVALRSPDPRELVVKVMASGVCPTDLFGIDGGAGDRFPAVFGHEGAGIVEAVGAEVTRVRPGDRVVLGFGSCGACGPCRDGHPAYCDRFAELNYAPRSDAATAGGEHVTTGWMAQSSWATRIVVHESSAVPIGDDVPWAVAATLGCGILTGAGTVLNVLRPAPGDALLVLGAGTTGLAAVMAAAHRGVARIVVSDPVEARRTLALEVGATEVIAPDDLAALRPAPSFSHVLDTAGTQPSIDAALAAVAPRGIAATVALKPGANPVAVSQSRLLWGRTLTGVIEGDADIARDVPLLAALWRAGRLPVERLVGTYAFADAQAAIADARAGRLVKPVLEMETVTVTDAAAAASVRSLVDRLREGVSDDDLAALWRSLPAVGTAQLRGLWQGWAVTRDHHAGRLLERSRWYGKLFRSDDDVAPIVCETDDGALLADTDLARGGATLRTIVHDGVATASMVYDGQPIIDHFVRLGADTVLGVMTGRDTDDRGRAFYFVLEHVEDRPVAARDTTPTTAHRS
;
A
#
# COMPACT_ATOMS: atom_id res chain seq x y z
N MET A 1 15.53 9.68 -4.83
CA MET A 1 14.69 8.76 -5.62
C MET A 1 14.19 7.67 -4.69
N THR A 2 12.89 7.39 -4.72
CA THR A 2 12.23 6.40 -3.86
C THR A 2 11.85 5.19 -4.71
N ALA A 3 12.33 4.00 -4.37
CA ALA A 3 12.03 2.77 -5.11
C ALA A 3 10.64 2.21 -4.74
N ALA A 4 9.88 1.81 -5.74
CA ALA A 4 8.54 1.23 -5.58
C ALA A 4 8.27 0.18 -6.66
N VAL A 5 7.38 -0.78 -6.35
CA VAL A 5 6.64 -1.55 -7.37
C VAL A 5 5.30 -0.86 -7.61
N ALA A 6 4.93 -0.67 -8.88
CA ALA A 6 3.66 -0.09 -9.29
C ALA A 6 2.93 -0.97 -10.32
N ALA A 7 1.60 -0.95 -10.30
CA ALA A 7 0.75 -1.58 -11.31
C ALA A 7 0.64 -0.63 -12.51
N LEU A 8 1.53 -0.81 -13.48
CA LEU A 8 1.70 0.07 -14.63
C LEU A 8 0.75 -0.35 -15.78
N VAL A 9 0.05 0.63 -16.35
CA VAL A 9 -0.74 0.46 -17.59
C VAL A 9 -0.04 1.18 -18.71
N ARG A 10 0.36 0.45 -19.75
CA ARG A 10 1.22 0.98 -20.82
C ARG A 10 0.47 1.70 -21.93
N GLU A 11 -0.80 1.34 -22.13
CA GLU A 11 -1.63 1.84 -23.22
C GLU A 11 -3.09 1.91 -22.80
N ARG A 12 -3.86 2.73 -23.51
CA ARG A 12 -5.28 2.90 -23.29
C ARG A 12 -6.02 1.56 -23.38
N GLY A 13 -6.82 1.24 -22.37
CA GLY A 13 -7.57 -0.02 -22.27
C GLY A 13 -6.69 -1.25 -22.00
N GLY A 14 -5.39 -1.05 -21.76
CA GLY A 14 -4.42 -2.11 -21.52
C GLY A 14 -4.58 -2.79 -20.16
N SER A 15 -3.84 -3.89 -19.99
CA SER A 15 -3.71 -4.59 -18.70
C SER A 15 -2.70 -3.92 -17.79
N VAL A 16 -2.81 -4.18 -16.48
CA VAL A 16 -1.78 -3.79 -15.51
C VAL A 16 -0.67 -4.83 -15.46
N ALA A 17 0.57 -4.36 -15.32
CA ALA A 17 1.72 -5.18 -14.99
C ALA A 17 2.49 -4.57 -13.82
N LEU A 18 2.85 -5.40 -12.84
CA LEU A 18 3.73 -4.95 -11.76
C LEU A 18 5.11 -4.61 -12.33
N THR A 19 5.56 -3.40 -12.08
CA THR A 19 6.78 -2.84 -12.64
C THR A 19 7.54 -2.08 -11.57
N ASP A 20 8.85 -2.31 -11.47
CA ASP A 20 9.73 -1.49 -10.63
C ASP A 20 9.84 -0.07 -11.21
N VAL A 21 9.62 0.91 -10.34
CA VAL A 21 9.70 2.33 -10.66
C VAL A 21 10.51 3.07 -9.59
N ALA A 22 11.16 4.15 -10.01
CA ALA A 22 11.82 5.09 -9.13
C ALA A 22 11.05 6.42 -9.17
N LEU A 23 10.52 6.83 -8.02
CA LEU A 23 9.84 8.11 -7.83
C LEU A 23 10.86 9.19 -7.47
N ARG A 24 10.59 10.45 -7.81
CA ARG A 24 11.37 11.57 -7.28
C ARG A 24 11.30 11.66 -5.76
N SER A 25 12.21 12.44 -5.18
CA SER A 25 12.11 12.84 -3.77
C SER A 25 10.91 13.80 -3.57
N PRO A 26 10.25 13.80 -2.40
CA PRO A 26 9.11 14.69 -2.13
C PRO A 26 9.54 16.16 -2.14
N ASP A 27 8.66 17.02 -2.64
CA ASP A 27 8.78 18.47 -2.51
C ASP A 27 8.53 18.91 -1.05
N PRO A 28 8.78 20.19 -0.67
CA PRO A 28 8.68 20.62 0.73
C PRO A 28 7.35 20.33 1.41
N ARG A 29 6.22 20.30 0.69
CA ARG A 29 4.87 20.01 1.23
C ARG A 29 4.34 18.63 0.87
N GLU A 30 5.20 17.77 0.35
CA GLU A 30 4.84 16.41 0.01
C GLU A 30 5.43 15.41 0.99
N LEU A 31 4.86 14.22 0.99
CA LEU A 31 5.28 13.12 1.81
C LEU A 31 5.37 11.83 0.99
N VAL A 32 6.22 10.92 1.45
CA VAL A 32 6.31 9.55 0.95
C VAL A 32 5.41 8.68 1.82
N VAL A 33 4.47 7.98 1.18
CA VAL A 33 3.61 7.00 1.85
C VAL A 33 4.00 5.61 1.40
N LYS A 34 4.30 4.72 2.34
CA LYS A 34 4.28 3.28 2.11
C LYS A 34 2.84 2.81 2.09
N VAL A 35 2.34 2.49 0.91
CA VAL A 35 0.96 2.05 0.74
C VAL A 35 0.84 0.64 1.29
N MET A 36 -0.19 0.42 2.10
CA MET A 36 -0.49 -0.88 2.72
C MET A 36 -1.73 -1.52 2.07
N ALA A 37 -2.68 -0.70 1.64
CA ALA A 37 -3.81 -1.13 0.82
C ALA A 37 -4.27 -0.04 -0.15
N SER A 38 -4.86 -0.43 -1.27
CA SER A 38 -5.52 0.49 -2.20
C SER A 38 -6.78 -0.11 -2.79
N GLY A 39 -7.89 0.63 -2.74
CA GLY A 39 -9.11 0.24 -3.42
C GLY A 39 -9.01 0.26 -4.95
N VAL A 40 -9.90 -0.50 -5.60
CA VAL A 40 -10.18 -0.42 -7.03
C VAL A 40 -11.57 0.19 -7.22
N CYS A 41 -11.66 1.25 -8.02
CA CYS A 41 -12.90 1.99 -8.21
C CYS A 41 -13.19 2.21 -9.71
N PRO A 42 -14.46 2.29 -10.13
CA PRO A 42 -14.83 2.58 -11.52
C PRO A 42 -14.15 3.82 -12.12
N THR A 43 -13.79 4.81 -11.29
CA THR A 43 -13.02 5.98 -11.74
C THR A 43 -11.65 5.57 -12.28
N ASP A 44 -10.94 4.63 -11.64
CA ASP A 44 -9.64 4.13 -12.15
C ASP A 44 -9.80 3.44 -13.51
N LEU A 45 -10.86 2.66 -13.67
CA LEU A 45 -11.19 1.97 -14.92
C LEU A 45 -11.49 2.98 -16.04
N PHE A 46 -12.22 4.05 -15.72
CA PHE A 46 -12.42 5.19 -16.62
C PHE A 46 -11.09 5.83 -17.03
N GLY A 47 -10.16 5.99 -16.08
CA GLY A 47 -8.80 6.44 -16.36
C GLY A 47 -8.06 5.53 -17.35
N ILE A 48 -8.09 4.21 -17.12
CA ILE A 48 -7.51 3.19 -18.02
C ILE A 48 -8.13 3.27 -19.42
N ASP A 49 -9.42 3.54 -19.51
CA ASP A 49 -10.15 3.62 -20.78
C ASP A 49 -9.94 4.97 -21.52
N GLY A 50 -9.00 5.81 -21.07
CA GLY A 50 -8.60 7.07 -21.69
C GLY A 50 -9.44 8.27 -21.26
N GLY A 51 -10.14 8.15 -20.12
CA GLY A 51 -11.05 9.14 -19.60
C GLY A 51 -10.45 10.48 -19.21
N ALA A 52 -9.15 10.51 -18.91
CA ALA A 52 -8.43 11.68 -18.44
C ALA A 52 -7.30 12.10 -19.38
N GLY A 53 -7.60 12.08 -20.68
CA GLY A 53 -6.63 12.42 -21.73
C GLY A 53 -5.60 11.32 -21.97
N ASP A 54 -4.59 11.65 -22.77
CA ASP A 54 -3.46 10.77 -23.02
C ASP A 54 -2.44 10.91 -21.88
N ARG A 55 -2.23 9.82 -21.15
CA ARG A 55 -1.36 9.79 -19.96
C ARG A 55 -0.51 8.53 -19.87
N PHE A 56 -0.58 7.66 -20.87
CA PHE A 56 0.09 6.37 -20.81
C PHE A 56 1.58 6.51 -21.18
N PRO A 57 2.48 5.72 -20.58
CA PRO A 57 2.23 4.71 -19.53
C PRO A 57 1.94 5.37 -18.16
N ALA A 58 0.98 4.83 -17.39
CA ALA A 58 0.49 5.46 -16.15
C ALA A 58 0.25 4.47 -15.00
N VAL A 59 0.37 4.98 -13.77
CA VAL A 59 -0.07 4.31 -12.55
C VAL A 59 -1.37 4.95 -12.07
N PHE A 60 -2.39 4.11 -11.83
CA PHE A 60 -3.71 4.51 -11.34
C PHE A 60 -3.87 4.19 -9.84
N GLY A 61 -5.11 4.07 -9.36
CA GLY A 61 -5.43 3.88 -7.96
C GLY A 61 -5.66 5.21 -7.26
N HIS A 62 -6.81 5.36 -6.62
CA HIS A 62 -7.15 6.57 -5.87
C HIS A 62 -7.82 6.35 -4.50
N GLU A 63 -7.65 5.16 -3.94
CA GLU A 63 -8.24 4.75 -2.67
C GLU A 63 -7.15 4.18 -1.76
N GLY A 64 -6.04 4.91 -1.60
CA GLY A 64 -4.88 4.44 -0.86
C GLY A 64 -4.97 4.64 0.67
N ALA A 65 -4.39 3.70 1.42
CA ALA A 65 -4.09 3.85 2.83
C ALA A 65 -2.70 3.28 3.15
N GLY A 66 -1.97 3.91 4.06
CA GLY A 66 -0.59 3.53 4.31
C GLY A 66 0.05 4.19 5.53
N ILE A 67 1.37 4.08 5.59
CA ILE A 67 2.22 4.65 6.64
C ILE A 67 3.09 5.73 6.01
N VAL A 68 3.17 6.90 6.65
CA VAL A 68 4.10 7.96 6.24
C VAL A 68 5.53 7.51 6.52
N GLU A 69 6.38 7.45 5.49
CA GLU A 69 7.80 7.09 5.64
C GLU A 69 8.70 8.31 5.74
N ALA A 70 8.42 9.36 4.97
CA ALA A 70 9.19 10.59 4.93
C ALA A 70 8.30 11.80 4.62
N VAL A 71 8.73 12.98 5.03
CA VAL A 71 8.01 14.24 4.81
C VAL A 71 8.96 15.32 4.31
N GLY A 72 8.46 16.22 3.48
CA GLY A 72 9.16 17.45 3.09
C GLY A 72 9.25 18.44 4.26
N ALA A 73 10.12 19.44 4.10
CA ALA A 73 10.48 20.38 5.17
C ALA A 73 9.34 21.32 5.63
N GLU A 74 8.29 21.49 4.82
CA GLU A 74 7.13 22.33 5.10
C GLU A 74 5.87 21.53 5.48
N VAL A 75 5.94 20.20 5.54
CA VAL A 75 4.81 19.37 5.98
C VAL A 75 4.56 19.61 7.46
N THR A 76 3.30 19.86 7.80
CA THR A 76 2.86 20.16 9.18
C THR A 76 1.71 19.29 9.66
N ARG A 77 0.98 18.64 8.75
CA ARG A 77 -0.23 17.88 9.07
C ARG A 77 0.02 16.45 9.56
N VAL A 78 1.15 15.87 9.17
CA VAL A 78 1.51 14.47 9.42
C VAL A 78 3.02 14.36 9.68
N ARG A 79 3.44 13.24 10.27
CA ARG A 79 4.86 12.91 10.49
C ARG A 79 5.17 11.46 10.12
N PRO A 80 6.45 11.10 9.90
CA PRO A 80 6.83 9.71 9.72
C PRO A 80 6.31 8.80 10.83
N GLY A 81 5.80 7.62 10.43
CA GLY A 81 5.15 6.65 11.30
C GLY A 81 3.64 6.82 11.42
N ASP A 82 3.06 7.97 11.06
CA ASP A 82 1.62 8.15 11.07
C ASP A 82 0.94 7.23 10.04
N ARG A 83 -0.18 6.63 10.44
CA ARG A 83 -1.07 5.91 9.52
C ARG A 83 -2.01 6.93 8.87
N VAL A 84 -2.17 6.85 7.56
CA VAL A 84 -2.96 7.81 6.79
C VAL A 84 -3.91 7.11 5.81
N VAL A 85 -5.06 7.75 5.60
CA VAL A 85 -5.94 7.53 4.45
C VAL A 85 -5.71 8.64 3.45
N LEU A 86 -5.75 8.30 2.16
CA LEU A 86 -5.58 9.24 1.07
C LEU A 86 -6.92 9.58 0.44
N GLY A 87 -7.17 10.87 0.27
CA GLY A 87 -8.31 11.41 -0.47
C GLY A 87 -7.87 12.23 -1.68
N PHE A 88 -8.83 12.91 -2.30
CA PHE A 88 -8.58 13.81 -3.42
C PHE A 88 -7.72 15.03 -3.03
N GLY A 89 -7.04 15.62 -4.01
CA GLY A 89 -6.28 16.87 -3.85
C GLY A 89 -7.17 18.11 -3.92
N SER A 90 -6.88 19.09 -3.07
CA SER A 90 -7.47 20.43 -3.12
C SER A 90 -6.42 21.50 -2.80
N CYS A 91 -6.60 22.73 -3.29
CA CYS A 91 -5.59 23.78 -3.10
C CYS A 91 -5.62 24.40 -1.70
N GLY A 92 -6.69 24.19 -0.93
CA GLY A 92 -6.87 24.75 0.42
C GLY A 92 -7.01 26.28 0.49
N ALA A 93 -6.93 26.99 -0.64
CA ALA A 93 -6.79 28.44 -0.65
C ALA A 93 -7.79 29.17 -1.54
N CYS A 94 -8.49 28.51 -2.48
CA CYS A 94 -9.49 29.16 -3.34
C CYS A 94 -10.82 29.43 -2.60
N GLY A 95 -11.77 30.12 -3.24
CA GLY A 95 -13.08 30.43 -2.65
C GLY A 95 -13.78 29.20 -2.06
N PRO A 96 -14.11 28.19 -2.89
CA PRO A 96 -14.72 26.95 -2.41
C PRO A 96 -13.95 26.26 -1.27
N CYS A 97 -12.62 26.19 -1.36
CA CYS A 97 -11.80 25.60 -0.29
C CYS A 97 -11.93 26.35 1.03
N ARG A 98 -11.93 27.70 1.01
CA ARG A 98 -12.08 28.52 2.22
C ARG A 98 -13.48 28.46 2.80
N ASP A 99 -14.48 28.20 1.95
CA ASP A 99 -15.88 28.05 2.34
C ASP A 99 -16.22 26.63 2.82
N GLY A 100 -15.24 25.72 2.88
CA GLY A 100 -15.43 24.36 3.39
C GLY A 100 -15.92 23.35 2.34
N HIS A 101 -15.76 23.67 1.05
CA HIS A 101 -16.17 22.87 -0.11
C HIS A 101 -14.97 22.47 -0.99
N PRO A 102 -13.95 21.76 -0.45
CA PRO A 102 -12.74 21.45 -1.21
C PRO A 102 -12.97 20.46 -2.36
N ALA A 103 -14.05 19.69 -2.34
CA ALA A 103 -14.49 18.85 -3.46
C ALA A 103 -14.80 19.68 -4.74
N TYR A 104 -15.10 20.97 -4.58
CA TYR A 104 -15.34 21.92 -5.67
C TYR A 104 -14.19 22.92 -5.85
N CYS A 105 -12.98 22.54 -5.47
CA CYS A 105 -11.78 23.35 -5.62
C CYS A 105 -11.59 23.84 -7.08
N ASP A 106 -11.27 25.13 -7.26
CA ASP A 106 -11.03 25.73 -8.59
C ASP A 106 -9.89 25.03 -9.35
N ARG A 107 -8.95 24.43 -8.61
CA ARG A 107 -7.82 23.63 -9.13
C ARG A 107 -8.06 22.11 -9.06
N PHE A 108 -9.29 21.65 -8.83
CA PHE A 108 -9.57 20.22 -8.63
C PHE A 108 -9.08 19.37 -9.81
N ALA A 109 -9.42 19.76 -11.04
CA ALA A 109 -9.03 19.02 -12.23
C ALA A 109 -7.50 19.01 -12.44
N GLU A 110 -6.84 20.13 -12.18
CA GLU A 110 -5.38 20.23 -12.23
C GLU A 110 -4.72 19.30 -11.21
N LEU A 111 -5.18 19.31 -9.96
CA LEU A 111 -4.56 18.55 -8.88
C LEU A 111 -4.82 17.04 -8.98
N ASN A 112 -5.96 16.64 -9.55
CA ASN A 112 -6.42 15.25 -9.55
C ASN A 112 -6.33 14.55 -10.91
N TYR A 113 -6.34 15.27 -12.03
CA TYR A 113 -6.33 14.65 -13.36
C TYR A 113 -5.10 15.01 -14.20
N ALA A 114 -4.40 16.11 -13.89
CA ALA A 114 -3.21 16.47 -14.66
C ALA A 114 -2.13 15.38 -14.52
N PRO A 115 -1.49 14.97 -15.64
CA PRO A 115 -0.40 14.01 -15.59
C PRO A 115 0.80 14.62 -14.86
N ARG A 116 1.46 13.82 -14.01
CA ARG A 116 2.76 14.15 -13.42
C ARG A 116 3.82 13.22 -14.00
N SER A 117 4.96 13.80 -14.36
CA SER A 117 6.07 13.11 -15.01
C SER A 117 7.24 12.90 -14.06
N ASP A 118 6.99 12.27 -12.92
CA ASP A 118 7.92 12.24 -11.79
C ASP A 118 8.33 10.84 -11.34
N ALA A 119 8.09 9.85 -12.20
CA ALA A 119 8.54 8.47 -12.05
C ALA A 119 9.15 7.93 -13.34
N ALA A 120 10.06 6.95 -13.21
CA ALA A 120 10.62 6.21 -14.34
C ALA A 120 10.86 4.75 -13.97
N THR A 121 10.80 3.85 -14.96
CA THR A 121 11.20 2.44 -14.80
C THR A 121 12.73 2.31 -14.73
N ALA A 122 13.22 1.13 -14.32
CA ALA A 122 14.67 0.84 -14.35
C ALA A 122 15.31 1.00 -15.75
N GLY A 123 14.52 0.81 -16.82
CA GLY A 123 14.95 1.02 -18.21
C GLY A 123 14.95 2.49 -18.66
N GLY A 124 14.63 3.45 -17.78
CA GLY A 124 14.55 4.87 -18.10
C GLY A 124 13.27 5.29 -18.80
N GLU A 125 12.29 4.38 -18.94
CA GLU A 125 10.98 4.73 -19.48
C GLU A 125 10.24 5.62 -18.48
N HIS A 126 9.77 6.77 -18.95
CA HIS A 126 8.93 7.68 -18.19
C HIS A 126 7.62 7.00 -17.74
N VAL A 127 7.18 7.26 -16.51
CA VAL A 127 5.92 6.78 -15.94
C VAL A 127 5.09 7.95 -15.43
N THR A 128 3.85 8.07 -15.89
CA THR A 128 2.92 9.10 -15.45
C THR A 128 2.27 8.73 -14.10
N THR A 129 2.29 9.66 -13.15
CA THR A 129 1.66 9.54 -11.83
C THR A 129 0.64 10.67 -11.60
N GLY A 130 0.22 10.86 -10.35
CA GLY A 130 -0.65 11.98 -9.93
C GLY A 130 -2.14 11.72 -10.16
N TRP A 131 -2.53 10.47 -10.46
CA TRP A 131 -3.95 10.12 -10.57
C TRP A 131 -4.67 10.37 -9.25
N MET A 132 -5.65 11.27 -9.27
CA MET A 132 -6.39 11.75 -8.10
C MET A 132 -5.48 12.18 -6.95
N ALA A 133 -4.41 12.92 -7.30
CA ALA A 133 -3.37 13.38 -6.39
C ALA A 133 -2.59 12.26 -5.66
N GLN A 134 -2.60 11.02 -6.18
CA GLN A 134 -1.95 9.88 -5.51
C GLN A 134 -1.28 8.85 -6.43
N SER A 135 -2.00 8.17 -7.34
CA SER A 135 -1.55 6.94 -8.01
C SER A 135 -1.22 5.78 -7.05
N SER A 136 -2.17 5.42 -6.18
CA SER A 136 -1.99 4.50 -5.05
C SER A 136 -1.86 3.02 -5.39
N TRP A 137 -1.95 2.61 -6.67
CA TRP A 137 -1.57 1.25 -7.08
C TRP A 137 -0.05 1.11 -7.21
N ALA A 138 0.65 1.46 -6.14
CA ALA A 138 2.08 1.32 -5.97
C ALA A 138 2.42 1.14 -4.50
N THR A 139 3.46 0.37 -4.22
CA THR A 139 3.97 0.10 -2.85
C THR A 139 4.45 1.35 -2.13
N ARG A 140 4.87 2.38 -2.86
CA ARG A 140 5.14 3.73 -2.35
C ARG A 140 4.63 4.77 -3.33
N ILE A 141 4.26 5.93 -2.80
CA ILE A 141 3.82 7.09 -3.59
C ILE A 141 4.34 8.39 -2.96
N VAL A 142 4.34 9.46 -3.75
CA VAL A 142 4.61 10.83 -3.29
C VAL A 142 3.34 11.65 -3.43
N VAL A 143 2.85 12.22 -2.34
CA VAL A 143 1.59 12.97 -2.30
C VAL A 143 1.73 14.27 -1.53
N HIS A 144 0.90 15.26 -1.86
CA HIS A 144 0.84 16.49 -1.08
C HIS A 144 0.14 16.25 0.27
N GLU A 145 0.58 16.92 1.34
CA GLU A 145 0.02 16.74 2.69
C GLU A 145 -1.49 17.02 2.78
N SER A 146 -2.03 17.81 1.85
CA SER A 146 -3.47 18.12 1.78
C SER A 146 -4.34 16.91 1.47
N SER A 147 -3.77 15.86 0.89
CA SER A 147 -4.48 14.64 0.49
C SER A 147 -4.35 13.51 1.49
N ALA A 148 -3.55 13.69 2.56
CA ALA A 148 -3.31 12.68 3.58
C ALA A 148 -4.05 13.05 4.88
N VAL A 149 -4.84 12.12 5.40
CA VAL A 149 -5.59 12.29 6.64
C VAL A 149 -5.16 11.23 7.64
N PRO A 150 -4.63 11.61 8.82
CA PRO A 150 -4.30 10.66 9.88
C PRO A 150 -5.47 9.78 10.29
N ILE A 151 -5.18 8.51 10.53
CA ILE A 151 -6.12 7.55 11.08
C ILE A 151 -5.52 6.79 12.26
N GLY A 152 -6.39 6.20 13.09
CA GLY A 152 -5.97 5.38 14.22
C GLY A 152 -5.35 4.05 13.80
N ASP A 153 -4.58 3.45 14.70
CA ASP A 153 -3.92 2.15 14.51
C ASP A 153 -4.86 0.94 14.63
N ASP A 154 -6.10 1.16 14.99
CA ASP A 154 -7.15 0.17 15.14
C ASP A 154 -7.91 -0.14 13.82
N VAL A 155 -7.85 0.76 12.83
CA VAL A 155 -8.58 0.60 11.57
C VAL A 155 -7.79 -0.36 10.64
N PRO A 156 -8.37 -1.49 10.17
CA PRO A 156 -7.69 -2.37 9.22
C PRO A 156 -7.37 -1.66 7.90
N TRP A 157 -6.27 -2.02 7.23
CA TRP A 157 -5.85 -1.37 5.99
C TRP A 157 -6.90 -1.46 4.89
N ALA A 158 -7.53 -2.63 4.73
CA ALA A 158 -8.57 -2.84 3.74
C ALA A 158 -9.79 -1.94 3.97
N VAL A 159 -10.13 -1.64 5.23
CA VAL A 159 -11.18 -0.68 5.59
C VAL A 159 -10.71 0.75 5.29
N ALA A 160 -9.53 1.12 5.78
CA ALA A 160 -8.96 2.46 5.64
C ALA A 160 -8.91 2.93 4.17
N ALA A 161 -8.45 2.05 3.27
CA ALA A 161 -8.36 2.31 1.83
C ALA A 161 -9.70 2.80 1.23
N THR A 162 -10.84 2.31 1.73
CA THR A 162 -12.15 2.65 1.17
C THR A 162 -12.68 4.03 1.58
N LEU A 163 -12.11 4.63 2.64
CA LEU A 163 -12.65 5.84 3.27
C LEU A 163 -12.33 7.14 2.50
N GLY A 164 -11.49 7.08 1.47
CA GLY A 164 -11.00 8.24 0.72
C GLY A 164 -11.80 8.65 -0.53
N CYS A 165 -12.68 7.79 -1.06
CA CYS A 165 -13.47 8.08 -2.27
C CYS A 165 -14.88 7.50 -2.23
N GLY A 166 -15.12 6.24 -2.62
CA GLY A 166 -16.49 5.76 -2.87
C GLY A 166 -17.40 5.78 -1.63
N ILE A 167 -16.85 5.39 -0.46
CA ILE A 167 -17.56 5.46 0.82
C ILE A 167 -17.77 6.92 1.23
N LEU A 168 -16.73 7.75 1.09
CA LEU A 168 -16.76 9.19 1.37
C LEU A 168 -17.85 9.89 0.56
N THR A 169 -17.92 9.61 -0.75
CA THR A 169 -18.90 10.19 -1.66
C THR A 169 -20.32 9.84 -1.23
N GLY A 170 -20.58 8.56 -0.96
CA GLY A 170 -21.93 8.10 -0.63
C GLY A 170 -22.41 8.64 0.70
N ALA A 171 -21.59 8.48 1.74
CA ALA A 171 -21.91 8.96 3.07
C ALA A 171 -21.95 10.50 3.12
N GLY A 172 -20.98 11.18 2.52
CA GLY A 172 -20.92 12.64 2.42
C GLY A 172 -22.12 13.22 1.68
N THR A 173 -22.58 12.60 0.58
CA THR A 173 -23.79 13.07 -0.11
C THR A 173 -25.02 13.06 0.80
N VAL A 174 -25.14 12.07 1.69
CA VAL A 174 -26.24 12.00 2.67
C VAL A 174 -26.03 12.97 3.84
N LEU A 175 -24.80 13.06 4.36
CA LEU A 175 -24.46 13.81 5.57
C LEU A 175 -24.33 15.32 5.33
N ASN A 176 -23.79 15.71 4.17
CA ASN A 176 -23.42 17.09 3.85
C ASN A 176 -24.45 17.74 2.93
N VAL A 177 -24.90 17.02 1.89
CA VAL A 177 -25.74 17.59 0.83
C VAL A 177 -27.23 17.39 1.11
N LEU A 178 -27.69 16.12 1.07
CA LEU A 178 -29.11 15.79 1.16
C LEU A 178 -29.68 16.08 2.54
N ARG A 179 -28.94 15.72 3.60
CA ARG A 179 -29.32 15.97 5.00
C ARG A 179 -30.76 15.55 5.40
N PRO A 180 -31.28 14.36 4.97
CA PRO A 180 -32.60 13.86 5.40
C PRO A 180 -32.83 13.87 6.92
N ALA A 181 -33.96 14.37 7.40
CA ALA A 181 -34.38 14.25 8.79
C ALA A 181 -34.78 12.80 9.15
N PRO A 182 -34.88 12.45 10.44
CA PRO A 182 -35.32 11.11 10.84
C PRO A 182 -36.68 10.68 10.28
N GLY A 183 -37.60 11.63 10.06
CA GLY A 183 -38.92 11.36 9.46
C GLY A 183 -38.94 11.25 7.94
N ASP A 184 -37.81 11.45 7.27
CA ASP A 184 -37.72 11.49 5.81
C ASP A 184 -37.62 10.09 5.17
N ALA A 185 -37.76 10.07 3.84
CA ALA A 185 -37.58 8.87 3.02
C ALA A 185 -36.50 9.11 1.96
N LEU A 186 -35.54 8.18 1.87
CA LEU A 186 -34.45 8.18 0.89
C LEU A 186 -34.62 7.02 -0.09
N LEU A 187 -34.55 7.29 -1.38
CA LEU A 187 -34.36 6.29 -2.43
C LEU A 187 -32.91 6.31 -2.92
N VAL A 188 -32.26 5.17 -2.95
CA VAL A 188 -30.92 5.01 -3.54
C VAL A 188 -31.03 4.15 -4.80
N LEU A 189 -30.64 4.72 -5.95
CA LEU A 189 -30.59 4.03 -7.23
C LEU A 189 -29.15 3.56 -7.47
N GLY A 190 -28.95 2.24 -7.37
CA GLY A 190 -27.67 1.55 -7.44
C GLY A 190 -27.12 1.19 -6.06
N ALA A 191 -26.82 -0.10 -5.87
CA ALA A 191 -26.28 -0.69 -4.64
C ALA A 191 -24.78 -1.06 -4.82
N GLY A 192 -24.02 -0.17 -5.47
CA GLY A 192 -22.56 -0.21 -5.45
C GLY A 192 -21.98 0.36 -4.14
N THR A 193 -20.65 0.50 -4.07
CA THR A 193 -19.95 1.07 -2.90
C THR A 193 -20.59 2.39 -2.43
N THR A 194 -20.76 3.35 -3.34
CA THR A 194 -21.31 4.68 -3.03
C THR A 194 -22.76 4.62 -2.55
N GLY A 195 -23.59 3.80 -3.20
CA GLY A 195 -24.99 3.64 -2.81
C GLY A 195 -25.14 3.01 -1.43
N LEU A 196 -24.39 1.94 -1.15
CA LEU A 196 -24.41 1.26 0.14
C LEU A 196 -23.83 2.12 1.27
N ALA A 197 -22.82 2.95 0.98
CA ALA A 197 -22.35 3.96 1.93
C ALA A 197 -23.40 5.02 2.28
N ALA A 198 -24.19 5.45 1.29
CA ALA A 198 -25.32 6.35 1.51
C ALA A 198 -26.41 5.70 2.38
N VAL A 199 -26.71 4.41 2.15
CA VAL A 199 -27.64 3.63 2.98
C VAL A 199 -27.19 3.60 4.43
N MET A 200 -25.93 3.22 4.69
CA MET A 200 -25.37 3.18 6.05
C MET A 200 -25.40 4.57 6.72
N ALA A 201 -25.07 5.64 6.00
CA ALA A 201 -25.14 7.00 6.51
C ALA A 201 -26.58 7.46 6.81
N ALA A 202 -27.54 7.08 5.98
CA ALA A 202 -28.96 7.37 6.23
C ALA A 202 -29.48 6.60 7.44
N ALA A 203 -29.13 5.32 7.58
CA ALA A 203 -29.45 4.50 8.73
C ALA A 203 -28.78 5.05 10.01
N HIS A 204 -27.55 5.58 9.90
CA HIS A 204 -26.90 6.29 11.00
C HIS A 204 -27.73 7.47 11.49
N ARG A 205 -28.26 8.27 10.57
CA ARG A 205 -29.09 9.46 10.86
C ARG A 205 -30.53 9.14 11.27
N GLY A 206 -30.92 7.87 11.29
CA GLY A 206 -32.25 7.43 11.71
C GLY A 206 -33.35 7.76 10.70
N VAL A 207 -33.02 7.82 9.41
CA VAL A 207 -34.01 8.01 8.33
C VAL A 207 -35.03 6.87 8.37
N ALA A 208 -36.31 7.19 8.46
CA ALA A 208 -37.39 6.23 8.71
C ALA A 208 -37.56 5.20 7.59
N ARG A 209 -37.34 5.62 6.34
CA ARG A 209 -37.53 4.76 5.16
C ARG A 209 -36.36 4.92 4.20
N ILE A 210 -35.63 3.83 3.97
CA ILE A 210 -34.47 3.77 3.08
C ILE A 210 -34.72 2.66 2.06
N VAL A 211 -35.03 3.06 0.83
CA VAL A 211 -35.33 2.13 -0.26
C VAL A 211 -34.14 2.06 -1.21
N VAL A 212 -33.72 0.86 -1.57
CA VAL A 212 -32.62 0.65 -2.53
C VAL A 212 -33.11 -0.07 -3.77
N SER A 213 -32.78 0.46 -4.94
CA SER A 213 -33.04 -0.19 -6.21
C SER A 213 -31.76 -0.56 -6.93
N ASP A 214 -31.61 -1.83 -7.25
CA ASP A 214 -30.47 -2.37 -8.00
C ASP A 214 -30.91 -3.61 -8.78
N PRO A 215 -30.45 -3.84 -10.02
CA PRO A 215 -30.82 -5.02 -10.80
C PRO A 215 -30.32 -6.34 -10.17
N VAL A 216 -29.23 -6.32 -9.40
CA VAL A 216 -28.60 -7.52 -8.85
C VAL A 216 -29.20 -7.88 -7.48
N GLU A 217 -29.81 -9.06 -7.37
CA GLU A 217 -30.47 -9.52 -6.15
C GLU A 217 -29.53 -9.63 -4.94
N ALA A 218 -28.31 -10.11 -5.16
CA ALA A 218 -27.31 -10.19 -4.09
C ALA A 218 -26.96 -8.81 -3.51
N ARG A 219 -26.92 -7.76 -4.35
CA ARG A 219 -26.67 -6.38 -3.88
C ARG A 219 -27.87 -5.80 -3.13
N ARG A 220 -29.09 -6.15 -3.54
CA ARG A 220 -30.31 -5.82 -2.79
C ARG A 220 -30.32 -6.50 -1.42
N THR A 221 -29.95 -7.77 -1.35
CA THR A 221 -29.83 -8.50 -0.07
C THR A 221 -28.82 -7.82 0.86
N LEU A 222 -27.63 -7.51 0.34
CA LEU A 222 -26.60 -6.79 1.08
C LEU A 222 -27.07 -5.40 1.55
N ALA A 223 -27.88 -4.69 0.75
CA ALA A 223 -28.43 -3.40 1.14
C ALA A 223 -29.29 -3.50 2.42
N LEU A 224 -30.09 -4.55 2.57
CA LEU A 224 -30.88 -4.79 3.79
C LEU A 224 -29.97 -5.03 5.00
N GLU A 225 -28.89 -5.79 4.82
CA GLU A 225 -27.93 -6.10 5.89
C GLU A 225 -27.21 -4.85 6.43
N VAL A 226 -27.02 -3.82 5.59
CA VAL A 226 -26.31 -2.59 5.96
C VAL A 226 -27.22 -1.39 6.25
N GLY A 227 -28.54 -1.61 6.31
CA GLY A 227 -29.50 -0.64 6.85
C GLY A 227 -30.60 -0.16 5.91
N ALA A 228 -30.75 -0.71 4.71
CA ALA A 228 -31.95 -0.45 3.90
C ALA A 228 -33.19 -1.05 4.58
N THR A 229 -34.32 -0.34 4.49
CA THR A 229 -35.60 -0.82 5.03
C THR A 229 -36.38 -1.62 3.99
N GLU A 230 -36.23 -1.29 2.72
CA GLU A 230 -36.88 -1.98 1.60
C GLU A 230 -35.91 -2.03 0.40
N VAL A 231 -36.08 -3.05 -0.44
CA VAL A 231 -35.30 -3.20 -1.67
C VAL A 231 -36.19 -3.60 -2.83
N ILE A 232 -35.86 -3.17 -4.04
CA ILE A 232 -36.71 -3.36 -5.20
C ILE A 232 -35.90 -3.48 -6.50
N ALA A 233 -36.37 -4.32 -7.44
CA ALA A 233 -35.79 -4.36 -8.77
C ALA A 233 -36.14 -3.07 -9.55
N PRO A 234 -35.27 -2.59 -10.46
CA PRO A 234 -35.54 -1.35 -11.21
C PRO A 234 -36.86 -1.37 -11.99
N ASP A 235 -37.23 -2.52 -12.57
CA ASP A 235 -38.45 -2.68 -13.36
C ASP A 235 -39.72 -2.54 -12.50
N ASP A 236 -39.62 -2.82 -11.20
CA ASP A 236 -40.72 -2.73 -10.25
C ASP A 236 -40.81 -1.36 -9.56
N LEU A 237 -39.87 -0.43 -9.80
CA LEU A 237 -39.86 0.90 -9.18
C LEU A 237 -41.18 1.65 -9.39
N ALA A 238 -41.82 1.48 -10.56
CA ALA A 238 -43.08 2.12 -10.87
C ALA A 238 -44.25 1.62 -10.00
N ALA A 239 -44.12 0.47 -9.34
CA ALA A 239 -45.12 -0.07 -8.41
C ALA A 239 -45.14 0.71 -7.07
N LEU A 240 -44.08 1.47 -6.75
CA LEU A 240 -44.01 2.33 -5.56
C LEU A 240 -44.87 3.62 -5.67
N ARG A 241 -45.93 3.63 -6.51
CA ARG A 241 -46.76 4.82 -6.83
C ARG A 241 -47.27 5.57 -5.57
N PRO A 242 -47.40 6.91 -5.68
CA PRO A 242 -46.51 7.88 -5.06
C PRO A 242 -46.92 8.20 -3.61
N ALA A 243 -46.73 7.29 -2.66
CA ALA A 243 -46.78 7.63 -1.23
C ALA A 243 -46.09 6.56 -0.36
N PRO A 244 -45.28 6.95 0.64
CA PRO A 244 -44.78 8.31 0.85
C PRO A 244 -43.70 8.66 -0.18
N SER A 245 -43.80 9.85 -0.76
CA SER A 245 -42.83 10.35 -1.73
C SER A 245 -41.47 10.58 -1.09
N PHE A 246 -40.39 10.20 -1.77
CA PHE A 246 -39.03 10.32 -1.28
C PHE A 246 -38.63 11.79 -1.21
N SER A 247 -38.36 12.32 -0.01
CA SER A 247 -37.84 13.69 0.12
C SER A 247 -36.44 13.81 -0.49
N HIS A 248 -35.70 12.69 -0.53
CA HIS A 248 -34.38 12.60 -1.15
C HIS A 248 -34.24 11.39 -2.06
N VAL A 249 -33.55 11.58 -3.18
CA VAL A 249 -33.12 10.49 -4.06
C VAL A 249 -31.62 10.62 -4.34
N LEU A 250 -30.88 9.52 -4.30
CA LEU A 250 -29.49 9.46 -4.72
C LEU A 250 -29.35 8.51 -5.91
N ASP A 251 -28.93 9.05 -7.05
CA ASP A 251 -28.55 8.29 -8.24
C ASP A 251 -27.05 8.04 -8.28
N THR A 252 -26.68 6.76 -8.25
CA THR A 252 -25.29 6.30 -8.40
C THR A 252 -25.04 5.61 -9.74
N ALA A 253 -26.07 5.46 -10.58
CA ALA A 253 -25.96 4.80 -11.88
C ALA A 253 -25.57 5.78 -13.00
N GLY A 254 -26.07 7.02 -12.96
CA GLY A 254 -25.72 8.08 -13.90
C GLY A 254 -26.21 7.85 -15.32
N THR A 255 -27.43 7.32 -15.47
CA THR A 255 -28.03 6.99 -16.76
C THR A 255 -29.31 7.78 -16.97
N GLN A 256 -29.72 8.05 -18.21
CA GLN A 256 -30.99 8.73 -18.48
C GLN A 256 -32.19 8.03 -17.78
N PRO A 257 -32.35 6.70 -17.86
CA PRO A 257 -33.42 6.01 -17.13
C PRO A 257 -33.36 6.20 -15.61
N SER A 258 -32.16 6.21 -15.00
CA SER A 258 -32.04 6.40 -13.55
C SER A 258 -32.37 7.84 -13.13
N ILE A 259 -32.01 8.85 -13.93
CA ILE A 259 -32.41 10.24 -13.67
C ILE A 259 -33.92 10.44 -13.84
N ASP A 260 -34.53 9.85 -14.88
CA ASP A 260 -35.98 9.91 -15.06
C ASP A 260 -36.73 9.25 -13.89
N ALA A 261 -36.23 8.10 -13.42
CA ALA A 261 -36.75 7.43 -12.23
C ALA A 261 -36.60 8.31 -10.98
N ALA A 262 -35.44 8.94 -10.79
CA ALA A 262 -35.20 9.82 -9.64
C ALA A 262 -36.16 11.01 -9.61
N LEU A 263 -36.36 11.68 -10.76
CA LEU A 263 -37.28 12.81 -10.88
C LEU A 263 -38.76 12.40 -10.78
N ALA A 264 -39.10 11.16 -11.14
CA ALA A 264 -40.43 10.62 -10.95
C ALA A 264 -40.71 10.26 -9.48
N ALA A 265 -39.70 9.76 -8.77
CA ALA A 265 -39.82 9.28 -7.39
C ALA A 265 -39.71 10.40 -6.34
N VAL A 266 -38.91 11.43 -6.61
CA VAL A 266 -38.69 12.51 -5.64
C VAL A 266 -39.95 13.33 -5.41
N ALA A 267 -40.23 13.63 -4.15
CA ALA A 267 -41.34 14.44 -3.69
C ALA A 267 -41.32 15.87 -4.26
N PRO A 268 -42.47 16.56 -4.35
CA PRO A 268 -42.46 18.01 -4.49
C PRO A 268 -41.55 18.65 -3.43
N ARG A 269 -40.74 19.63 -3.84
CA ARG A 269 -39.71 20.27 -3.00
C ARG A 269 -38.56 19.36 -2.51
N GLY A 270 -38.50 18.11 -2.97
CA GLY A 270 -37.41 17.18 -2.65
C GLY A 270 -36.19 17.34 -3.56
N ILE A 271 -35.10 16.67 -3.19
CA ILE A 271 -33.79 16.77 -3.84
C ILE A 271 -33.40 15.41 -4.42
N ALA A 272 -33.13 15.36 -5.72
CA ALA A 272 -32.46 14.26 -6.39
C ALA A 272 -30.98 14.64 -6.62
N ALA A 273 -30.05 13.89 -6.03
CA ALA A 273 -28.62 14.04 -6.25
C ALA A 273 -28.12 12.96 -7.21
N THR A 274 -27.18 13.29 -8.09
CA THR A 274 -26.43 12.32 -8.90
C THR A 274 -24.93 12.48 -8.64
N VAL A 275 -24.24 11.35 -8.51
CA VAL A 275 -22.79 11.27 -8.18
C VAL A 275 -21.99 10.52 -9.23
N ALA A 276 -22.64 9.99 -10.26
CA ALA A 276 -22.01 9.07 -11.20
C ALA A 276 -21.16 9.81 -12.24
N LEU A 277 -19.89 9.40 -12.37
CA LEU A 277 -18.99 9.83 -13.42
C LEU A 277 -19.03 8.84 -14.59
N LYS A 278 -19.19 9.35 -15.82
CA LYS A 278 -19.20 8.55 -17.05
C LYS A 278 -18.13 9.04 -18.03
N PRO A 279 -17.63 8.17 -18.92
CA PRO A 279 -16.70 8.60 -19.95
C PRO A 279 -17.33 9.56 -20.97
N GLY A 280 -16.61 10.64 -21.28
CA GLY A 280 -17.00 11.62 -22.29
C GLY A 280 -18.20 12.48 -21.87
N ALA A 281 -18.91 13.02 -22.87
CA ALA A 281 -20.13 13.77 -22.60
C ALA A 281 -21.24 12.84 -22.12
N ASN A 282 -21.86 13.16 -20.99
CA ASN A 282 -23.02 12.44 -20.43
C ASN A 282 -24.24 13.38 -20.40
N PRO A 283 -24.87 13.67 -21.55
CA PRO A 283 -26.01 14.57 -21.59
C PRO A 283 -27.22 13.94 -20.90
N VAL A 284 -28.01 14.77 -20.23
CA VAL A 284 -29.27 14.36 -19.59
C VAL A 284 -30.39 15.27 -20.09
N ALA A 285 -31.48 14.65 -20.57
CA ALA A 285 -32.72 15.33 -20.86
C ALA A 285 -33.55 15.41 -19.58
N VAL A 286 -33.94 16.63 -19.19
CA VAL A 286 -34.76 16.85 -17.99
C VAL A 286 -36.12 17.41 -18.40
N SER A 287 -37.19 16.75 -17.97
CA SER A 287 -38.55 17.27 -18.13
C SER A 287 -38.77 18.48 -17.22
N GLN A 288 -38.91 19.68 -17.79
CA GLN A 288 -39.18 20.91 -17.04
C GLN A 288 -40.42 20.77 -16.14
N SER A 289 -41.48 20.09 -16.63
CA SER A 289 -42.71 19.86 -15.86
C SER A 289 -42.48 19.04 -14.59
N ARG A 290 -41.45 18.20 -14.52
CA ARG A 290 -41.06 17.52 -13.29
C ARG A 290 -40.48 18.52 -12.29
N LEU A 291 -39.65 19.46 -12.73
CA LEU A 291 -38.99 20.46 -11.88
C LEU A 291 -39.95 21.52 -11.31
N LEU A 292 -41.03 21.88 -12.03
CA LEU A 292 -41.97 22.93 -11.64
C LEU A 292 -42.62 22.74 -10.24
N TRP A 293 -42.57 21.52 -9.69
CA TRP A 293 -43.01 21.21 -8.32
C TRP A 293 -41.96 21.53 -7.24
N GLY A 294 -41.03 22.43 -7.54
CA GLY A 294 -39.94 22.84 -6.65
C GLY A 294 -38.87 21.77 -6.45
N ARG A 295 -38.78 20.77 -7.34
CA ARG A 295 -37.77 19.71 -7.23
C ARG A 295 -36.39 20.23 -7.61
N THR A 296 -35.36 19.71 -6.94
CA THR A 296 -33.97 19.97 -7.28
C THR A 296 -33.34 18.73 -7.88
N LEU A 297 -32.65 18.89 -9.02
CA LEU A 297 -31.68 17.93 -9.51
C LEU A 297 -30.29 18.56 -9.34
N THR A 298 -29.39 17.89 -8.61
CA THR A 298 -28.05 18.41 -8.33
C THR A 298 -26.97 17.36 -8.57
N GLY A 299 -25.81 17.80 -9.05
CA GLY A 299 -24.59 16.97 -9.09
C GLY A 299 -23.81 17.09 -7.78
N VAL A 300 -23.18 15.99 -7.36
CA VAL A 300 -22.35 15.98 -6.15
C VAL A 300 -20.99 15.33 -6.47
N ILE A 301 -19.91 16.06 -6.23
CA ILE A 301 -18.53 15.56 -6.36
C ILE A 301 -18.03 15.18 -4.97
N GLU A 302 -17.49 13.98 -4.81
CA GLU A 302 -16.86 13.49 -3.58
C GLU A 302 -17.71 13.68 -2.31
N GLY A 303 -19.04 13.67 -2.45
CA GLY A 303 -19.96 13.88 -1.33
C GLY A 303 -19.96 15.30 -0.73
N ASP A 304 -19.43 16.28 -1.46
CA ASP A 304 -19.11 17.62 -0.94
C ASP A 304 -18.30 17.54 0.38
N ALA A 305 -17.37 16.59 0.41
CA ALA A 305 -16.62 16.29 1.61
C ALA A 305 -15.46 17.28 1.82
N ASP A 306 -15.15 17.52 3.08
CA ASP A 306 -13.82 17.95 3.51
C ASP A 306 -13.14 16.73 4.11
N ILE A 307 -12.12 16.19 3.43
CA ILE A 307 -11.50 14.93 3.85
C ILE A 307 -10.91 15.01 5.26
N ALA A 308 -10.43 16.18 5.70
CA ALA A 308 -9.86 16.35 7.03
C ALA A 308 -10.93 16.27 8.14
N ARG A 309 -12.19 16.59 7.81
CA ARG A 309 -13.36 16.48 8.70
C ARG A 309 -14.04 15.12 8.58
N ASP A 310 -14.27 14.68 7.34
CA ASP A 310 -15.21 13.61 7.04
C ASP A 310 -14.56 12.23 7.14
N VAL A 311 -13.28 12.06 6.77
CA VAL A 311 -12.60 10.76 6.94
C VAL A 311 -12.54 10.35 8.43
N PRO A 312 -12.17 11.22 9.39
CA PRO A 312 -12.22 10.88 10.80
C PRO A 312 -13.63 10.55 11.30
N LEU A 313 -14.66 11.27 10.81
CA LEU A 313 -16.06 10.97 11.13
C LEU A 313 -16.44 9.57 10.65
N LEU A 314 -16.11 9.20 9.41
CA LEU A 314 -16.41 7.88 8.86
C LEU A 314 -15.69 6.76 9.61
N ALA A 315 -14.42 6.98 9.98
CA ALA A 315 -13.69 6.06 10.83
C ALA A 315 -14.35 5.90 12.22
N ALA A 316 -14.86 6.99 12.80
CA ALA A 316 -15.61 6.92 14.06
C ALA A 316 -16.94 6.18 13.92
N LEU A 317 -17.67 6.35 12.81
CA LEU A 317 -18.89 5.60 12.53
C LEU A 317 -18.61 4.10 12.34
N TRP A 318 -17.51 3.76 11.68
CA TRP A 318 -17.04 2.37 11.56
C TRP A 318 -16.75 1.77 12.94
N ARG A 319 -15.99 2.45 13.79
CA ARG A 319 -15.72 2.01 15.18
C ARG A 319 -16.98 1.80 16.00
N ALA A 320 -18.00 2.63 15.77
CA ALA A 320 -19.30 2.51 16.42
C ALA A 320 -20.20 1.41 15.82
N GLY A 321 -19.73 0.66 14.83
CA GLY A 321 -20.51 -0.36 14.12
C GLY A 321 -21.65 0.22 13.26
N ARG A 322 -21.63 1.52 12.98
CA ARG A 322 -22.66 2.23 12.19
C ARG A 322 -22.34 2.36 10.71
N LEU A 323 -21.10 2.00 10.33
CA LEU A 323 -20.62 1.99 8.95
C LEU A 323 -19.80 0.71 8.72
N PRO A 324 -20.41 -0.50 8.73
CA PRO A 324 -19.70 -1.78 8.62
C PRO A 324 -19.16 -2.04 7.19
N VAL A 325 -18.23 -1.21 6.73
CA VAL A 325 -17.71 -1.23 5.35
C VAL A 325 -16.99 -2.53 5.01
N GLU A 326 -16.48 -3.26 6.00
CA GLU A 326 -15.86 -4.57 5.81
C GLU A 326 -16.81 -5.58 5.14
N ARG A 327 -18.13 -5.39 5.24
CA ARG A 327 -19.14 -6.20 4.53
C ARG A 327 -19.09 -6.03 3.01
N LEU A 328 -18.55 -4.91 2.54
CA LEU A 328 -18.49 -4.57 1.11
C LEU A 328 -17.17 -4.99 0.46
N VAL A 329 -16.15 -5.23 1.28
CA VAL A 329 -14.76 -5.38 0.87
C VAL A 329 -14.47 -6.82 0.48
N GLY A 330 -13.87 -7.01 -0.69
CA GLY A 330 -13.14 -8.23 -1.04
C GLY A 330 -11.68 -7.89 -1.30
N THR A 331 -10.76 -8.66 -0.72
CA THR A 331 -9.32 -8.37 -0.81
C THR A 331 -8.63 -9.22 -1.88
N TYR A 332 -7.57 -8.66 -2.45
CA TYR A 332 -6.66 -9.31 -3.39
C TYR A 332 -5.24 -8.96 -2.96
N ALA A 333 -4.30 -9.89 -3.15
CA ALA A 333 -2.89 -9.51 -3.09
C ALA A 333 -2.60 -8.50 -4.21
N PHE A 334 -1.69 -7.55 -3.99
CA PHE A 334 -1.31 -6.57 -5.01
C PHE A 334 -0.73 -7.23 -6.28
N ALA A 335 -0.11 -8.41 -6.15
CA ALA A 335 0.30 -9.25 -7.27
C ALA A 335 -0.85 -9.63 -8.21
N ASP A 336 -2.08 -9.71 -7.68
CA ASP A 336 -3.29 -10.07 -8.41
C ASP A 336 -4.09 -8.85 -8.87
N ALA A 337 -3.47 -7.67 -8.98
CA ALA A 337 -4.14 -6.42 -9.36
C ALA A 337 -4.95 -6.55 -10.69
N GLN A 338 -4.44 -7.30 -11.67
CA GLN A 338 -5.16 -7.53 -12.92
C GLN A 338 -6.45 -8.33 -12.71
N ALA A 339 -6.47 -9.30 -11.79
CA ALA A 339 -7.67 -10.07 -11.46
C ALA A 339 -8.70 -9.19 -10.73
N ALA A 340 -8.25 -8.37 -9.77
CA ALA A 340 -9.11 -7.40 -9.08
C ALA A 340 -9.77 -6.42 -10.05
N ILE A 341 -9.03 -5.94 -11.06
CA ILE A 341 -9.56 -5.06 -12.12
C ILE A 341 -10.61 -5.79 -12.97
N ALA A 342 -10.37 -7.05 -13.33
CA ALA A 342 -11.32 -7.85 -14.09
C ALA A 342 -12.62 -8.08 -13.30
N ASP A 343 -12.51 -8.36 -11.99
CA ASP A 343 -13.66 -8.56 -11.10
C ASP A 343 -14.43 -7.26 -10.86
N ALA A 344 -13.73 -6.12 -10.76
CA ALA A 344 -14.32 -4.79 -10.71
C ALA A 344 -15.13 -4.47 -11.98
N ARG A 345 -14.56 -4.72 -13.17
CA ARG A 345 -15.24 -4.52 -14.46
C ARG A 345 -16.47 -5.42 -14.60
N ALA A 346 -16.38 -6.66 -14.14
CA ALA A 346 -17.49 -7.61 -14.16
C ALA A 346 -18.55 -7.35 -13.07
N GLY A 347 -18.28 -6.45 -12.12
CA GLY A 347 -19.18 -6.14 -11.01
C GLY A 347 -19.37 -7.30 -10.03
N ARG A 348 -18.43 -8.26 -9.98
CA ARG A 348 -18.49 -9.46 -9.13
C ARG A 348 -18.38 -9.14 -7.64
N LEU A 349 -17.66 -8.08 -7.30
CA LEU A 349 -17.53 -7.56 -5.94
C LEU A 349 -18.00 -6.11 -5.88
N VAL A 350 -18.42 -5.69 -4.69
CA VAL A 350 -18.85 -4.31 -4.44
C VAL A 350 -17.65 -3.37 -4.32
N LYS A 351 -16.65 -3.75 -3.50
CA LYS A 351 -15.42 -2.98 -3.28
C LYS A 351 -14.18 -3.88 -3.24
N PRO A 352 -13.48 -4.07 -4.37
CA PRO A 352 -12.19 -4.73 -4.38
C PRO A 352 -11.12 -3.85 -3.73
N VAL A 353 -10.25 -4.45 -2.93
CA VAL A 353 -9.10 -3.78 -2.30
C VAL A 353 -7.83 -4.61 -2.50
N LEU A 354 -6.77 -3.96 -2.97
CA LEU A 354 -5.44 -4.53 -3.13
C LEU A 354 -4.67 -4.38 -1.83
N GLU A 355 -4.15 -5.47 -1.27
CA GLU A 355 -3.29 -5.48 -0.09
C GLU A 355 -1.82 -5.64 -0.53
N MET A 356 -0.95 -4.77 -0.02
CA MET A 356 0.42 -4.64 -0.49
C MET A 356 1.40 -5.63 0.17
N GLU A 357 0.93 -6.47 1.11
CA GLU A 357 1.73 -7.25 2.05
C GLU A 357 2.60 -8.39 1.45
N THR A 358 2.72 -8.48 0.13
CA THR A 358 3.49 -9.54 -0.55
C THR A 358 4.33 -9.08 -1.74
N VAL A 359 4.52 -7.78 -1.96
CA VAL A 359 5.27 -7.29 -3.13
C VAL A 359 6.61 -6.69 -2.74
N THR A 360 7.66 -7.48 -2.89
CA THR A 360 9.06 -7.03 -2.86
C THR A 360 9.42 -6.40 -4.21
N VAL A 361 10.08 -5.24 -4.19
CA VAL A 361 10.74 -4.64 -5.37
C VAL A 361 11.66 -5.69 -5.99
N THR A 362 11.63 -5.86 -7.32
CA THR A 362 12.52 -6.84 -7.96
C THR A 362 13.99 -6.39 -7.89
N ASP A 363 14.87 -7.37 -7.88
CA ASP A 363 16.27 -7.25 -7.44
C ASP A 363 17.16 -6.26 -8.19
N ALA A 364 16.73 -5.58 -9.26
CA ALA A 364 17.60 -4.68 -10.01
C ALA A 364 17.85 -3.33 -9.30
N ALA A 365 16.80 -2.69 -8.79
CA ALA A 365 16.90 -1.42 -8.05
C ALA A 365 17.36 -1.65 -6.60
N ALA A 366 16.91 -2.76 -6.00
CA ALA A 366 17.46 -3.25 -4.74
C ALA A 366 18.95 -3.54 -4.90
N ALA A 367 19.40 -4.31 -5.90
CA ALA A 367 20.83 -4.56 -6.11
C ALA A 367 21.64 -3.29 -6.38
N ALA A 368 21.08 -2.24 -6.99
CA ALA A 368 21.79 -0.96 -7.13
C ALA A 368 21.93 -0.20 -5.79
N SER A 369 20.88 -0.16 -4.97
CA SER A 369 20.91 0.43 -3.61
C SER A 369 21.76 -0.39 -2.65
N VAL A 370 21.70 -1.72 -2.77
CA VAL A 370 22.50 -2.69 -2.03
C VAL A 370 23.96 -2.62 -2.44
N ARG A 371 24.29 -2.56 -3.74
CA ARG A 371 25.66 -2.29 -4.21
C ARG A 371 26.18 -0.98 -3.63
N SER A 372 25.39 0.10 -3.66
CA SER A 372 25.77 1.37 -3.03
C SER A 372 26.00 1.26 -1.51
N LEU A 373 25.23 0.41 -0.80
CA LEU A 373 25.44 0.15 0.62
C LEU A 373 26.68 -0.73 0.88
N VAL A 374 26.88 -1.78 0.08
CA VAL A 374 28.08 -2.66 0.11
C VAL A 374 29.34 -1.86 -0.19
N ASP A 375 29.31 -0.98 -1.19
CA ASP A 375 30.43 -0.13 -1.57
C ASP A 375 30.78 0.85 -0.42
N ARG A 376 29.78 1.46 0.22
CA ARG A 376 30.00 2.27 1.44
C ARG A 376 30.61 1.44 2.58
N LEU A 377 30.14 0.22 2.81
CA LEU A 377 30.72 -0.68 3.81
C LEU A 377 32.17 -1.08 3.47
N ARG A 378 32.53 -1.15 2.18
CA ARG A 378 33.91 -1.39 1.73
C ARG A 378 34.81 -0.15 1.88
N GLU A 379 34.25 1.05 1.71
CA GLU A 379 34.93 2.34 1.88
C GLU A 379 35.15 2.70 3.37
N GLY A 380 34.35 2.13 4.27
CA GLY A 380 34.48 2.26 5.71
C GLY A 380 33.33 3.08 6.32
N VAL A 381 32.77 2.56 7.41
CA VAL A 381 31.62 3.14 8.13
C VAL A 381 31.94 3.19 9.62
N SER A 382 31.47 4.21 10.33
CA SER A 382 31.68 4.32 11.77
C SER A 382 30.93 3.22 12.54
N ASP A 383 31.40 2.85 13.73
CA ASP A 383 30.76 1.79 14.52
C ASP A 383 29.30 2.15 14.92
N ASP A 384 29.04 3.42 15.22
CA ASP A 384 27.69 3.92 15.54
C ASP A 384 26.74 3.82 14.34
N ASP A 385 27.25 4.14 13.14
CA ASP A 385 26.49 4.01 11.90
C ASP A 385 26.23 2.54 11.55
N LEU A 386 27.15 1.62 11.88
CA LEU A 386 26.96 0.18 11.69
C LEU A 386 25.88 -0.37 12.63
N ALA A 387 25.87 0.06 13.89
CA ALA A 387 24.83 -0.32 14.84
C ALA A 387 23.46 0.26 14.45
N ALA A 388 23.42 1.51 13.97
CA ALA A 388 22.19 2.13 13.45
C ALA A 388 21.68 1.41 12.19
N LEU A 389 22.60 1.11 11.26
CA LEU A 389 22.29 0.36 10.04
C LEU A 389 21.73 -1.01 10.37
N TRP A 390 22.36 -1.76 11.27
CA TRP A 390 21.89 -3.07 11.73
C TRP A 390 20.41 -3.06 12.14
N ARG A 391 20.02 -2.11 13.01
CA ARG A 391 18.63 -2.00 13.51
C ARG A 391 17.63 -1.59 12.45
N SER A 392 18.09 -0.97 11.36
CA SER A 392 17.24 -0.56 10.24
C SER A 392 17.00 -1.69 9.22
N LEU A 393 17.85 -2.72 9.22
CA LEU A 393 17.79 -3.80 8.23
C LEU A 393 16.82 -4.91 8.64
N PRO A 394 16.09 -5.52 7.67
CA PRO A 394 15.13 -6.57 7.96
C PRO A 394 15.80 -7.85 8.47
N ALA A 395 15.10 -8.61 9.31
CA ALA A 395 15.55 -9.93 9.76
C ALA A 395 15.66 -10.94 8.60
N VAL A 396 16.45 -11.99 8.81
CA VAL A 396 16.58 -13.13 7.89
C VAL A 396 16.22 -14.43 8.62
N GLY A 397 15.49 -15.33 7.96
CA GLY A 397 15.16 -16.65 8.51
C GLY A 397 16.28 -17.68 8.28
N THR A 398 16.35 -18.73 9.12
CA THR A 398 17.43 -19.74 9.05
C THR A 398 17.45 -20.48 7.72
N ALA A 399 16.28 -20.78 7.16
CA ALA A 399 16.13 -21.40 5.84
C ALA A 399 16.67 -20.53 4.69
N GLN A 400 16.76 -19.21 4.88
CA GLN A 400 17.22 -18.27 3.85
C GLN A 400 18.75 -18.13 3.82
N LEU A 401 19.46 -18.74 4.78
CA LEU A 401 20.93 -18.76 4.81
C LEU A 401 21.52 -20.03 4.18
N ARG A 402 20.70 -20.94 3.65
CA ARG A 402 21.19 -22.20 3.06
C ARG A 402 22.19 -21.93 1.93
N GLY A 403 23.16 -22.84 1.79
CA GLY A 403 24.17 -22.78 0.72
C GLY A 403 25.50 -22.20 1.18
N LEU A 404 26.40 -22.02 0.20
CA LEU A 404 27.72 -21.44 0.39
C LEU A 404 27.66 -19.91 0.29
N TRP A 405 28.30 -19.23 1.23
CA TRP A 405 28.38 -17.78 1.26
C TRP A 405 29.83 -17.33 1.32
N GLN A 406 30.21 -16.42 0.44
CA GLN A 406 31.51 -15.76 0.47
C GLN A 406 31.45 -14.55 1.41
N GLY A 407 32.47 -14.38 2.26
CA GLY A 407 32.48 -13.37 3.30
C GLY A 407 33.65 -12.40 3.24
N TRP A 408 33.44 -11.20 3.78
CA TRP A 408 34.51 -10.23 4.00
C TRP A 408 34.23 -9.37 5.24
N ALA A 409 35.30 -8.93 5.91
CA ALA A 409 35.21 -8.13 7.13
C ALA A 409 34.94 -6.64 6.82
N VAL A 410 33.93 -6.08 7.48
CA VAL A 410 33.64 -4.63 7.46
C VAL A 410 34.57 -3.93 8.45
N THR A 411 34.62 -4.42 9.69
CA THR A 411 35.53 -3.93 10.74
C THR A 411 36.90 -4.64 10.63
N ARG A 412 37.69 -4.27 9.62
CA ARG A 412 38.97 -4.96 9.28
C ARG A 412 40.05 -4.83 10.35
N ASP A 413 40.01 -3.76 11.13
CA ASP A 413 40.93 -3.48 12.22
C ASP A 413 40.53 -4.16 13.54
N HIS A 414 39.48 -4.97 13.54
CA HIS A 414 39.11 -5.85 14.65
C HIS A 414 40.01 -7.09 14.73
N HIS A 415 40.32 -7.60 15.92
CA HIS A 415 41.16 -8.79 16.08
C HIS A 415 40.64 -10.03 15.33
N ALA A 416 39.32 -10.24 15.32
CA ALA A 416 38.68 -11.31 14.55
C ALA A 416 38.86 -11.14 13.04
N GLY A 417 38.77 -9.90 12.53
CA GLY A 417 39.03 -9.58 11.13
C GLY A 417 40.46 -9.95 10.72
N ARG A 418 41.45 -9.58 11.54
CA ARG A 418 42.86 -9.95 11.31
C ARG A 418 43.11 -11.46 11.34
N LEU A 419 42.38 -12.19 12.20
CA LEU A 419 42.50 -13.64 12.29
C LEU A 419 41.96 -14.33 11.03
N LEU A 420 40.76 -13.93 10.58
CA LEU A 420 40.10 -14.47 9.39
C LEU A 420 40.88 -14.14 8.10
N GLU A 421 41.48 -12.95 8.01
CA GLU A 421 42.32 -12.59 6.88
C GLU A 421 43.56 -13.50 6.78
N ARG A 422 44.24 -13.77 7.91
CA ARG A 422 45.40 -14.68 7.97
C ARG A 422 45.06 -16.13 7.64
N SER A 423 43.83 -16.55 7.90
CA SER A 423 43.38 -17.91 7.61
C SER A 423 42.88 -18.09 6.17
N ARG A 424 42.94 -17.06 5.32
CA ARG A 424 42.35 -17.06 3.97
C ARG A 424 40.87 -17.43 4.02
N TRP A 425 40.16 -16.82 4.97
CA TRP A 425 38.73 -17.02 5.14
C TRP A 425 38.00 -16.69 3.82
N TYR A 426 37.31 -17.68 3.29
CA TYR A 426 36.44 -17.55 2.13
C TYR A 426 35.03 -17.17 2.56
N GLY A 427 34.51 -17.77 3.63
CA GLY A 427 33.15 -17.51 4.09
C GLY A 427 32.55 -18.61 4.97
N LYS A 428 31.27 -18.91 4.79
CA LYS A 428 30.51 -19.87 5.62
C LYS A 428 29.64 -20.77 4.74
N LEU A 429 29.38 -22.00 5.21
CA LEU A 429 28.50 -22.94 4.51
C LEU A 429 27.41 -23.44 5.46
N PHE A 430 26.15 -23.23 5.09
CA PHE A 430 24.99 -23.63 5.88
C PHE A 430 24.26 -24.79 5.17
N ARG A 431 24.52 -26.02 5.60
CA ARG A 431 23.90 -27.22 5.00
C ARG A 431 22.50 -27.46 5.56
N SER A 432 22.35 -27.32 6.87
CA SER A 432 21.07 -27.41 7.57
C SER A 432 21.07 -26.55 8.83
N ASP A 433 19.97 -26.54 9.60
CA ASP A 433 19.93 -25.81 10.87
C ASP A 433 20.84 -26.44 11.92
N ASP A 434 21.24 -27.69 11.74
CA ASP A 434 22.08 -28.44 12.68
C ASP A 434 23.44 -28.85 12.07
N ASP A 435 23.76 -28.36 10.87
CA ASP A 435 25.04 -28.60 10.19
C ASP A 435 25.46 -27.33 9.45
N VAL A 436 26.33 -26.58 10.10
CA VAL A 436 26.96 -25.38 9.56
C VAL A 436 28.47 -25.53 9.68
N ALA A 437 29.19 -25.23 8.60
CA ALA A 437 30.62 -24.99 8.62
C ALA A 437 30.85 -23.47 8.80
N PRO A 438 31.11 -23.01 10.03
CA PRO A 438 31.08 -21.57 10.34
C PRO A 438 32.31 -20.80 9.84
N ILE A 439 33.36 -21.53 9.43
CA ILE A 439 34.58 -20.99 8.83
C ILE A 439 34.98 -21.92 7.66
N VAL A 440 34.90 -21.38 6.45
CA VAL A 440 35.40 -22.00 5.23
C VAL A 440 36.60 -21.20 4.75
N CYS A 441 37.72 -21.86 4.47
CA CYS A 441 38.97 -21.25 4.02
C CYS A 441 39.32 -21.72 2.60
N GLU A 442 39.95 -20.85 1.82
CA GLU A 442 40.45 -21.19 0.48
C GLU A 442 41.95 -21.51 0.50
N THR A 443 42.34 -22.65 -0.03
CA THR A 443 43.74 -23.11 -0.11
C THR A 443 44.51 -22.45 -1.26
N ASP A 444 45.83 -22.62 -1.30
CA ASP A 444 46.71 -22.08 -2.36
C ASP A 444 46.31 -22.50 -3.78
N ASP A 445 45.75 -23.71 -3.93
CA ASP A 445 45.25 -24.28 -5.19
C ASP A 445 43.77 -23.97 -5.47
N GLY A 446 43.13 -23.15 -4.63
CA GLY A 446 41.74 -22.70 -4.83
C GLY A 446 40.67 -23.71 -4.38
N ALA A 447 41.01 -24.71 -3.58
CA ALA A 447 40.03 -25.61 -2.96
C ALA A 447 39.41 -24.96 -1.70
N LEU A 448 38.14 -25.28 -1.42
CA LEU A 448 37.45 -24.80 -0.22
C LEU A 448 37.41 -25.88 0.86
N LEU A 449 37.86 -25.52 2.07
CA LEU A 449 37.92 -26.42 3.21
C LEU A 449 37.14 -25.85 4.40
N ALA A 450 36.29 -26.67 5.02
CA ALA A 450 35.68 -26.35 6.30
C ALA A 450 36.75 -26.48 7.42
N ASP A 451 37.10 -25.36 8.06
CA ASP A 451 38.15 -25.29 9.07
C ASP A 451 37.57 -25.46 10.48
N THR A 452 37.34 -26.71 10.86
CA THR A 452 36.78 -27.07 12.17
C THR A 452 37.74 -26.80 13.33
N ASP A 453 39.04 -26.70 13.09
CA ASP A 453 40.02 -26.38 14.13
C ASP A 453 39.94 -24.91 14.52
N LEU A 454 39.90 -24.02 13.52
CA LEU A 454 39.74 -22.58 13.74
C LEU A 454 38.35 -22.24 14.30
N ALA A 455 37.32 -22.95 13.84
CA ALA A 455 35.96 -22.82 14.32
C ALA A 455 35.71 -23.45 15.70
N ARG A 456 36.62 -24.33 16.16
CA ARG A 456 36.44 -25.21 17.31
C ARG A 456 35.19 -26.08 17.20
N GLY A 457 34.92 -26.64 16.03
CA GLY A 457 33.78 -27.49 15.73
C GLY A 457 32.87 -26.94 14.64
N GLY A 458 31.63 -27.42 14.63
CA GLY A 458 30.56 -26.92 13.77
C GLY A 458 29.81 -25.75 14.40
N ALA A 459 28.65 -25.47 13.83
CA ALA A 459 27.69 -24.53 14.39
C ALA A 459 26.26 -24.94 14.04
N THR A 460 25.30 -24.35 14.74
CA THR A 460 23.86 -24.53 14.51
C THR A 460 23.18 -23.19 14.25
N LEU A 461 22.12 -23.19 13.44
CA LEU A 461 21.29 -22.01 13.21
C LEU A 461 20.07 -22.02 14.11
N ARG A 462 19.81 -20.90 14.79
CA ARG A 462 18.62 -20.66 15.61
C ARG A 462 18.10 -19.25 15.35
N THR A 463 16.83 -19.00 15.63
CA THR A 463 16.31 -17.63 15.69
C THR A 463 16.58 -17.07 17.08
N ILE A 464 17.36 -15.99 17.16
CA ILE A 464 17.73 -15.31 18.41
C ILE A 464 17.42 -13.82 18.27
N VAL A 465 16.97 -13.19 19.35
CA VAL A 465 16.76 -11.73 19.39
C VAL A 465 18.09 -11.05 19.71
N HIS A 466 18.60 -10.23 18.80
CA HIS A 466 19.77 -9.38 18.99
C HIS A 466 19.43 -7.94 18.64
N ASP A 467 19.71 -7.00 19.56
CA ASP A 467 19.42 -5.57 19.38
C ASP A 467 17.97 -5.26 18.96
N GLY A 468 17.02 -6.03 19.50
CA GLY A 468 15.58 -5.90 19.22
C GLY A 468 15.09 -6.61 17.95
N VAL A 469 15.98 -7.29 17.21
CA VAL A 469 15.66 -8.00 15.96
C VAL A 469 15.71 -9.50 16.18
N ALA A 470 14.57 -10.20 16.00
CA ALA A 470 14.51 -11.67 16.01
C ALA A 470 14.98 -12.21 14.65
N THR A 471 16.18 -12.77 14.57
CA THR A 471 16.80 -13.12 13.29
C THR A 471 17.61 -14.42 13.35
N ALA A 472 17.91 -15.01 12.19
CA ALA A 472 18.79 -16.16 12.10
C ALA A 472 20.14 -15.82 12.72
N SER A 473 20.60 -16.74 13.55
CA SER A 473 21.81 -16.60 14.34
C SER A 473 22.53 -17.93 14.36
N MET A 474 23.81 -17.92 14.02
CA MET A 474 24.68 -19.09 14.01
C MET A 474 25.41 -19.18 15.35
N VAL A 475 25.13 -20.23 16.10
CA VAL A 475 25.71 -20.52 17.41
C VAL A 475 26.85 -21.52 17.22
N TYR A 476 28.07 -21.13 17.57
CA TYR A 476 29.22 -22.01 17.49
C TYR A 476 29.16 -23.10 18.56
N ASP A 477 29.47 -24.35 18.19
CA ASP A 477 29.30 -25.48 19.11
C ASP A 477 30.40 -25.54 20.19
N GLY A 478 31.64 -25.21 19.84
CA GLY A 478 32.81 -25.30 20.74
C GLY A 478 33.33 -23.97 21.28
N GLN A 479 32.61 -22.87 21.08
CA GLN A 479 32.95 -21.57 21.64
C GLN A 479 31.71 -20.70 21.88
N PRO A 480 31.72 -19.84 22.91
CA PRO A 480 30.57 -19.01 23.28
C PRO A 480 30.45 -17.77 22.37
N ILE A 481 30.36 -18.01 21.06
CA ILE A 481 30.27 -17.02 19.99
C ILE A 481 28.98 -17.25 19.22
N ILE A 482 28.30 -16.14 18.86
CA ILE A 482 27.10 -16.13 18.06
C ILE A 482 27.27 -15.09 16.96
N ASP A 483 27.08 -15.51 15.71
CA ASP A 483 26.94 -14.60 14.58
C ASP A 483 25.45 -14.37 14.32
N HIS A 484 24.99 -13.13 14.41
CA HIS A 484 23.63 -12.75 14.03
C HIS A 484 23.63 -12.21 12.60
N PHE A 485 22.55 -12.41 11.84
CA PHE A 485 22.44 -11.93 10.46
C PHE A 485 21.24 -11.02 10.24
N VAL A 486 21.37 -9.95 9.44
CA VAL A 486 20.24 -9.17 8.90
C VAL A 486 20.38 -9.05 7.40
N ARG A 487 19.25 -8.92 6.71
CA ARG A 487 19.18 -8.92 5.26
C ARG A 487 19.65 -7.58 4.70
N LEU A 488 20.74 -7.64 3.94
CA LEU A 488 21.30 -6.49 3.23
C LEU A 488 20.80 -6.45 1.78
N GLY A 489 20.57 -7.61 1.14
CA GLY A 489 19.97 -7.77 -0.20
C GLY A 489 19.31 -9.14 -0.37
N ALA A 490 18.92 -9.55 -1.59
CA ALA A 490 18.39 -10.90 -1.85
C ALA A 490 19.41 -11.98 -1.47
N ASP A 491 20.65 -11.81 -1.95
CA ASP A 491 21.77 -12.73 -1.81
C ASP A 491 22.90 -12.13 -0.95
N THR A 492 22.58 -11.19 -0.06
CA THR A 492 23.58 -10.53 0.79
C THR A 492 23.05 -10.30 2.19
N VAL A 493 23.84 -10.65 3.19
CA VAL A 493 23.52 -10.41 4.61
C VAL A 493 24.65 -9.66 5.31
N LEU A 494 24.28 -8.79 6.24
CA LEU A 494 25.21 -8.20 7.20
C LEU A 494 25.20 -9.09 8.44
N GLY A 495 26.39 -9.51 8.88
CA GLY A 495 26.62 -10.28 10.09
C GLY A 495 27.25 -9.42 11.19
N VAL A 496 26.86 -9.67 12.43
CA VAL A 496 27.54 -9.15 13.63
C VAL A 496 27.86 -10.30 14.58
N MET A 497 29.11 -10.34 15.04
CA MET A 497 29.59 -11.36 15.98
C MET A 497 29.47 -10.86 17.41
N THR A 498 28.88 -11.67 18.28
CA THR A 498 28.77 -11.41 19.73
C THR A 498 29.20 -12.65 20.52
N GLY A 499 29.53 -12.48 21.79
CA GLY A 499 30.00 -13.59 22.62
C GLY A 499 31.07 -13.21 23.63
N ARG A 500 31.65 -14.22 24.27
CA ARG A 500 32.81 -14.02 25.15
C ARG A 500 34.06 -13.86 24.28
N ASP A 501 34.91 -12.90 24.63
CA ASP A 501 36.18 -12.62 23.94
C ASP A 501 36.02 -12.13 22.48
N THR A 502 34.81 -11.75 22.07
CA THR A 502 34.53 -11.15 20.75
C THR A 502 34.62 -9.63 20.75
N ASP A 503 34.70 -8.99 21.93
CA ASP A 503 34.81 -7.54 22.11
C ASP A 503 36.25 -7.07 21.89
N ASP A 504 36.47 -6.10 20.99
CA ASP A 504 37.76 -5.42 20.80
C ASP A 504 37.65 -3.95 21.23
N ARG A 505 37.81 -3.70 22.54
CA ARG A 505 37.73 -2.36 23.16
C ARG A 505 36.33 -1.72 23.03
N GLY A 506 35.27 -2.49 23.26
CA GLY A 506 33.88 -2.02 23.14
C GLY A 506 33.33 -2.03 21.72
N ARG A 507 34.04 -2.64 20.76
CA ARG A 507 33.66 -2.67 19.34
C ARG A 507 33.20 -4.07 18.94
N ALA A 508 32.06 -4.14 18.26
CA ALA A 508 31.57 -5.38 17.66
C ALA A 508 32.25 -5.66 16.31
N PHE A 509 32.36 -6.94 15.96
CA PHE A 509 32.86 -7.34 14.66
C PHE A 509 31.72 -7.47 13.66
N TYR A 510 31.75 -6.65 12.61
CA TYR A 510 30.82 -6.72 11.48
C TYR A 510 31.49 -7.33 10.25
N PHE A 511 30.72 -8.14 9.54
CA PHE A 511 31.15 -8.77 8.29
C PHE A 511 29.96 -8.88 7.33
N VAL A 512 30.21 -8.98 6.04
CA VAL A 512 29.18 -9.21 5.02
C VAL A 512 29.36 -10.60 4.46
N LEU A 513 28.24 -11.27 4.16
CA LEU A 513 28.20 -12.52 3.43
C LEU A 513 27.38 -12.33 2.14
N GLU A 514 27.91 -12.81 1.03
CA GLU A 514 27.28 -12.82 -0.30
C GLU A 514 27.08 -14.27 -0.73
N HIS A 515 25.86 -14.66 -1.09
CA HIS A 515 25.57 -16.03 -1.53
C HIS A 515 26.24 -16.29 -2.87
N VAL A 516 26.84 -17.47 -3.03
CA VAL A 516 27.58 -17.86 -4.23
C VAL A 516 27.12 -19.21 -4.73
N GLU A 517 27.42 -19.52 -6.00
CA GLU A 517 27.18 -20.86 -6.54
C GLU A 517 27.88 -21.93 -5.68
N ASP A 518 27.18 -23.05 -5.48
CA ASP A 518 27.67 -24.14 -4.64
C ASP A 518 28.98 -24.72 -5.22
N ARG A 519 30.08 -24.51 -4.49
CA ARG A 519 31.36 -25.16 -4.72
C ARG A 519 31.54 -26.31 -3.70
N PRO A 520 32.13 -27.44 -4.10
CA PRO A 520 32.45 -28.50 -3.15
C PRO A 520 33.33 -27.98 -2.02
N VAL A 521 32.87 -28.10 -0.78
CA VAL A 521 33.64 -27.80 0.43
C VAL A 521 34.01 -29.11 1.11
N ALA A 522 35.28 -29.47 1.10
CA ALA A 522 35.76 -30.66 1.78
C ALA A 522 36.00 -30.38 3.28
N ALA A 523 35.95 -31.42 4.10
CA ALA A 523 36.44 -31.32 5.47
C ALA A 523 37.97 -31.19 5.43
N ARG A 524 38.55 -30.31 6.25
CA ARG A 524 40.01 -30.24 6.37
C ARG A 524 40.52 -31.54 6.99
N ASP A 525 41.25 -32.34 6.23
CA ASP A 525 41.80 -33.61 6.69
C ASP A 525 42.87 -33.34 7.76
N THR A 526 42.59 -33.70 9.01
CA THR A 526 43.52 -33.52 10.13
C THR A 526 44.55 -34.66 10.12
N THR A 527 45.45 -34.70 9.14
CA THR A 527 46.67 -35.51 9.25
C THR A 527 47.80 -34.63 9.78
N PRO A 528 48.38 -34.93 10.96
CA PRO A 528 49.52 -34.17 11.46
C PRO A 528 50.70 -34.42 10.53
N THR A 529 51.25 -33.36 9.97
CA THR A 529 52.50 -33.40 9.21
C THR A 529 53.62 -33.77 10.17
N THR A 530 53.97 -35.06 10.23
CA THR A 530 55.21 -35.50 10.89
C THR A 530 56.39 -35.00 10.07
N ALA A 531 56.97 -33.88 10.50
CA ALA A 531 58.32 -33.52 10.11
C ALA A 531 59.29 -34.58 10.68
N HIS A 532 59.68 -35.55 9.85
CA HIS A 532 60.88 -36.33 10.13
C HIS A 532 62.09 -35.63 9.51
N ARG A 533 62.91 -35.09 10.41
CA ARG A 533 64.35 -34.91 10.20
C ARG A 533 64.97 -36.24 9.75
N SER A 534 65.66 -36.21 8.62
CA SER A 534 66.99 -36.80 8.41
C SER A 534 67.59 -36.21 7.15
#